data_AF-A0A1F9AT60-F1
#
_entry.id   AF-A0A1F9AT60-F1
#
_cell.length_a   1.000
_cell.length_b   1.000
_cell.length_c   1.000
_cell.angle_alpha   90.00
_cell.angle_beta   90.00
_cell.angle_gamma   90.00
#
_symmetry.space_group_name_H-M   'P 1'
#
loop_
_entity.id
_entity.type
_entity.pdbx_description
1 polymer ?
#
loop_
_entity_poly.entity_id
_entity_poly.type
_entity_poly.pdbx_seq_one_letter_code
_entity_poly.pdbx_strand_id
1 'polypeptide(L)'
;MSGKKSWILFIASCLATVLAGWWAMRLVQTSECVHFNVNFPTQGNEKVLSREELGGPWTRLPAEKWTGYPPGGHMVWGREGEVRVDIGRQGFLKRILQPWDVTIGTHWLRNVGVAPRKIGLELDMCGMPVAWDTFEREWDKNRHASTREIPPGKTFNMDWHFRIPVERRNRNQVCQGGLKIFDAGTDRLLTFLPITLLNSRVQPSTSGAVN
;
A
#
# COMPACT_ATOMS: atom_id res chain seq x y z
N MET A 1 23.67 26.19 47.32
CA MET A 1 22.88 24.97 47.00
C MET A 1 22.12 25.06 45.66
N SER A 2 22.63 25.77 44.63
CA SER A 2 21.90 26.04 43.38
C SER A 2 22.14 25.00 42.26
N GLY A 3 23.31 24.35 42.20
CA GLY A 3 23.69 23.51 41.05
C GLY A 3 22.96 22.17 40.87
N LYS A 4 22.48 21.53 41.96
CA LYS A 4 21.86 20.19 41.88
C LYS A 4 20.47 20.19 41.25
N LYS A 5 19.67 21.25 41.45
CA LYS A 5 18.32 21.34 40.88
C LYS A 5 18.34 21.55 39.37
N SER A 6 19.32 22.30 38.86
CA SER A 6 19.49 22.55 37.43
C SER A 6 19.79 21.26 36.65
N TRP A 7 20.66 20.40 37.18
CA TRP A 7 21.01 19.12 36.56
C TRP A 7 19.84 18.14 36.47
N ILE A 8 18.98 18.07 37.49
CA ILE A 8 17.80 17.18 37.47
C ILE A 8 16.81 17.62 36.39
N LEU A 9 16.56 18.94 36.28
CA LEU A 9 15.67 19.48 35.25
C LEU A 9 16.22 19.23 33.84
N PHE A 10 17.53 19.38 33.65
CA PHE A 10 18.18 19.08 32.38
C PHE A 10 18.03 17.60 32.00
N ILE A 11 18.29 16.67 32.92
CA ILE A 11 18.13 15.23 32.67
C ILE A 11 16.67 14.89 32.37
N ALA A 12 15.72 15.43 33.12
CA ALA A 12 14.28 15.20 32.90
C ALA A 12 13.85 15.71 31.51
N SER A 13 14.32 16.89 31.09
CA SER A 13 14.05 17.44 29.76
C SER A 13 14.64 16.58 28.63
N CYS A 14 15.88 16.11 28.79
CA CYS A 14 16.51 15.19 27.85
C CYS A 14 15.73 13.88 27.74
N LEU A 15 15.32 13.29 28.88
CA LEU A 15 14.55 12.06 28.90
C LEU A 15 13.19 12.22 28.23
N ALA A 16 12.47 13.31 28.52
CA ALA A 16 11.19 13.61 27.90
C ALA A 16 11.33 13.77 26.38
N THR A 17 12.39 14.42 25.91
CA THR A 17 12.66 14.61 24.47
C THR A 17 12.97 13.28 23.77
N VAL A 18 13.81 12.43 24.38
CA VAL A 18 14.13 11.10 23.83
C VAL A 18 12.89 10.21 23.80
N LEU A 19 12.08 10.22 24.86
CA LEU A 19 10.84 9.45 24.92
C LEU A 19 9.82 9.95 23.89
N ALA A 20 9.67 11.27 23.72
CA ALA A 20 8.82 11.86 22.70
C ALA A 20 9.30 11.52 21.28
N GLY A 21 10.61 11.58 21.03
CA GLY A 21 11.20 11.19 19.74
C GLY A 21 11.05 9.70 19.44
N TRP A 22 11.30 8.84 20.43
CA TRP A 22 11.07 7.40 20.31
C TRP A 22 9.60 7.07 20.08
N TRP A 23 8.68 7.73 20.80
CA TRP A 23 7.24 7.58 20.62
C TRP A 23 6.76 8.06 19.25
N ALA A 24 7.24 9.21 18.77
CA ALA A 24 6.94 9.74 17.44
C ALA A 24 7.46 8.81 16.32
N MET A 25 8.68 8.29 16.44
CA MET A 25 9.19 7.27 15.51
C MET A 25 8.34 5.99 15.53
N ARG A 26 7.91 5.55 16.72
CA ARG A 26 7.01 4.40 16.85
C ARG A 26 5.67 4.67 16.20
N LEU A 27 5.10 5.86 16.35
CA LEU A 27 3.86 6.27 15.68
C LEU A 27 3.98 6.18 14.16
N VAL A 28 5.09 6.67 13.60
CA VAL A 28 5.38 6.62 12.16
C VAL A 28 5.61 5.18 11.69
N GLN A 29 6.32 4.34 12.47
CA GLN A 29 6.48 2.92 12.15
C GLN A 29 5.18 2.11 12.32
N THR A 30 4.27 2.59 13.16
CA THR A 30 2.90 2.09 13.27
C THR A 30 1.94 2.83 12.35
N SER A 31 2.41 3.66 11.40
CA SER A 31 1.54 4.41 10.49
C SER A 31 0.73 3.44 9.64
N GLU A 32 -0.42 3.08 10.19
CA GLU A 32 -1.82 3.08 9.77
C GLU A 32 -2.17 3.05 8.26
N CYS A 33 -1.23 3.36 7.37
CA CYS A 33 -1.38 3.32 5.92
C CYS A 33 -0.41 2.29 5.31
N VAL A 34 -0.95 1.36 4.52
CA VAL A 34 -0.13 0.41 3.77
C VAL A 34 0.26 1.03 2.44
N HIS A 35 1.50 1.50 2.35
CA HIS A 35 2.05 2.02 1.11
C HIS A 35 2.59 0.91 0.21
N PHE A 36 2.27 0.96 -1.07
CA PHE A 36 2.71 -0.01 -2.06
C PHE A 36 3.11 0.64 -3.39
N ASN A 37 3.78 -0.12 -4.24
CA ASN A 37 4.21 0.33 -5.55
C ASN A 37 3.72 -0.67 -6.59
N VAL A 38 3.29 -0.19 -7.76
CA VAL A 38 2.82 -1.04 -8.85
C VAL A 38 3.40 -0.56 -10.17
N ASN A 39 3.90 -1.50 -10.97
CA ASN A 39 4.25 -1.22 -12.36
C ASN A 39 3.06 -1.52 -13.28
N PHE A 40 2.93 -0.77 -14.37
CA PHE A 40 2.03 -1.08 -15.46
C PHE A 40 2.66 -0.68 -16.81
N PRO A 41 2.41 -1.40 -17.91
CA PRO A 41 1.73 -2.69 -17.99
C PRO A 41 2.61 -3.83 -17.45
N THR A 42 1.97 -4.88 -16.94
CA THR A 42 2.62 -6.15 -16.52
C THR A 42 1.91 -7.37 -17.07
N GLN A 43 0.73 -7.17 -17.65
CA GLN A 43 -0.05 -8.19 -18.33
C GLN A 43 0.21 -8.15 -19.84
N GLY A 44 0.21 -9.34 -20.45
CA GLY A 44 0.43 -9.51 -21.89
C GLY A 44 1.91 -9.37 -22.32
N ASN A 45 2.12 -9.33 -23.64
CA ASN A 45 3.45 -9.27 -24.26
C ASN A 45 3.86 -7.83 -24.60
N GLU A 46 3.51 -6.88 -23.74
CA GLU A 46 3.84 -5.48 -23.99
C GLU A 46 5.34 -5.21 -23.90
N LYS A 47 5.82 -4.33 -24.78
CA LYS A 47 7.19 -3.82 -24.69
C LYS A 47 7.30 -2.90 -23.48
N VAL A 48 8.27 -3.21 -22.63
CA VAL A 48 8.62 -2.41 -21.46
C VAL A 48 10.00 -1.78 -21.64
N LEU A 49 10.23 -0.65 -20.99
CA LEU A 49 11.52 0.00 -20.92
C LEU A 49 12.54 -0.92 -20.25
N SER A 50 13.80 -0.80 -20.68
CA SER A 50 14.93 -1.44 -20.02
C SER A 50 15.15 -0.85 -18.62
N ARG A 51 15.96 -1.56 -17.82
CA ARG A 51 16.38 -1.11 -16.50
C ARG A 51 17.10 0.24 -16.59
N GLU A 52 17.99 0.39 -17.55
CA GLU A 52 18.81 1.57 -17.75
C GLU A 52 17.95 2.79 -18.09
N GLU A 53 16.91 2.59 -18.90
CA GLU A 53 15.95 3.64 -19.28
C GLU A 53 15.04 4.08 -18.12
N LEU A 54 14.75 3.19 -17.15
CA LEU A 54 13.88 3.49 -16.01
C LEU A 54 14.59 4.24 -14.85
N GLY A 55 15.92 4.14 -14.75
CA GLY A 55 16.75 4.82 -13.72
C GLY A 55 16.62 4.29 -12.27
N GLY A 56 17.71 4.36 -11.47
CA GLY A 56 17.76 3.89 -10.07
C GLY A 56 17.10 4.83 -9.05
N PRO A 57 16.86 4.42 -7.78
CA PRO A 57 17.43 3.31 -6.99
C PRO A 57 16.61 1.99 -6.96
N TRP A 58 15.65 1.80 -7.87
CA TRP A 58 14.82 0.58 -7.93
C TRP A 58 15.06 -0.27 -9.19
N THR A 59 16.05 0.11 -10.00
CA THR A 59 16.68 -0.73 -11.01
C THR A 59 17.45 -1.85 -10.30
N ARG A 60 16.90 -3.04 -10.09
CA ARG A 60 17.57 -4.08 -9.28
C ARG A 60 18.21 -5.22 -10.11
N LEU A 61 19.52 -5.31 -9.91
CA LEU A 61 20.54 -6.38 -10.02
C LEU A 61 20.64 -7.29 -11.29
N PRO A 62 21.86 -7.76 -11.64
CA PRO A 62 22.11 -8.67 -12.78
C PRO A 62 21.36 -10.00 -12.67
N ALA A 63 20.90 -10.51 -13.81
CA ALA A 63 20.06 -11.71 -13.97
C ALA A 63 20.61 -12.98 -13.29
N GLU A 64 21.93 -13.05 -13.08
CA GLU A 64 22.65 -14.22 -12.55
C GLU A 64 22.35 -14.49 -11.07
N LYS A 65 21.74 -13.54 -10.35
CA LYS A 65 21.30 -13.67 -8.94
C LYS A 65 19.77 -13.66 -8.77
N TRP A 66 19.01 -13.81 -9.86
CA TRP A 66 17.56 -13.66 -9.94
C TRP A 66 16.90 -14.93 -10.48
N THR A 67 16.51 -15.86 -9.60
CA THR A 67 15.73 -17.04 -9.98
C THR A 67 14.37 -17.02 -9.25
N GLY A 68 13.29 -16.67 -9.97
CA GLY A 68 11.98 -17.26 -9.65
C GLY A 68 10.69 -16.43 -9.49
N TYR A 69 10.54 -15.15 -9.89
CA TYR A 69 9.21 -14.48 -9.87
C TYR A 69 8.97 -13.42 -10.99
N PRO A 70 7.69 -13.14 -11.38
CA PRO A 70 7.28 -12.47 -12.64
C PRO A 70 7.18 -10.92 -12.57
N PRO A 71 7.08 -10.21 -13.72
CA PRO A 71 7.08 -8.75 -13.79
C PRO A 71 5.89 -8.10 -13.04
N GLY A 72 6.14 -7.07 -12.19
CA GLY A 72 5.06 -6.19 -11.73
C GLY A 72 5.22 -5.25 -10.53
N GLY A 73 6.37 -5.27 -9.87
CA GLY A 73 6.74 -4.24 -8.87
C GLY A 73 6.22 -4.53 -7.46
N HIS A 74 7.12 -4.50 -6.47
CA HIS A 74 6.76 -4.56 -5.05
C HIS A 74 7.70 -3.71 -4.17
N MET A 75 7.10 -2.92 -3.27
CA MET A 75 7.50 -2.82 -1.87
C MET A 75 6.25 -2.57 -1.04
N VAL A 76 5.84 -3.57 -0.26
CA VAL A 76 4.83 -3.50 0.81
C VAL A 76 5.30 -4.44 1.92
N TRP A 77 4.90 -4.21 3.16
CA TRP A 77 4.71 -5.31 4.11
C TRP A 77 3.77 -6.36 3.48
N GLY A 78 4.29 -7.42 2.85
CA GLY A 78 3.49 -8.37 2.08
C GLY A 78 4.32 -9.48 1.42
N ARG A 79 3.65 -10.39 0.69
CA ARG A 79 4.29 -11.39 -0.17
C ARG A 79 4.45 -10.82 -1.57
N GLU A 80 5.47 -11.24 -2.30
CA GLU A 80 5.63 -10.89 -3.71
C GLU A 80 4.37 -11.29 -4.50
N GLY A 81 3.86 -10.39 -5.33
CA GLY A 81 2.61 -10.52 -6.08
C GLY A 81 1.33 -10.09 -5.34
N GLU A 82 1.38 -9.67 -4.06
CA GLU A 82 0.17 -9.42 -3.26
C GLU A 82 0.36 -8.30 -2.22
N VAL A 83 -0.64 -7.41 -2.10
CA VAL A 83 -0.74 -6.49 -0.96
C VAL A 83 -1.44 -7.23 0.18
N ARG A 84 -0.76 -7.42 1.32
CA ARG A 84 -1.35 -8.07 2.51
C ARG A 84 -1.45 -7.09 3.66
N VAL A 85 -2.68 -6.77 4.06
CA VAL A 85 -2.94 -5.91 5.21
C VAL A 85 -3.47 -6.77 6.34
N ASP A 86 -2.72 -6.87 7.43
CA ASP A 86 -3.16 -7.56 8.64
C ASP A 86 -3.59 -6.55 9.71
N ILE A 87 -4.89 -6.36 9.85
CA ILE A 87 -5.47 -5.43 10.83
C ILE A 87 -5.23 -5.92 12.27
N GLY A 88 -5.02 -7.22 12.46
CA GLY A 88 -4.67 -7.82 13.75
C GLY A 88 -3.30 -7.35 14.26
N ARG A 89 -2.42 -6.90 13.35
CA ARG A 89 -1.06 -6.43 13.65
C ARG A 89 -0.91 -4.92 13.77
N GLN A 90 -1.98 -4.14 13.56
CA GLN A 90 -1.95 -2.68 13.69
C GLN A 90 -1.56 -2.23 15.11
N GLY A 91 -1.09 -0.98 15.25
CA GLY A 91 -0.73 -0.41 16.56
C GLY A 91 -1.91 -0.34 17.54
N PHE A 92 -1.62 -0.26 18.84
CA PHE A 92 -2.66 -0.10 19.87
C PHE A 92 -3.45 1.20 19.71
N LEU A 93 -2.76 2.30 19.38
CA LEU A 93 -3.40 3.61 19.20
C LEU A 93 -4.36 3.62 18.00
N LYS A 94 -3.96 3.08 16.83
CA LYS A 94 -4.85 2.86 15.67
C LYS A 94 -6.16 2.19 16.07
N ARG A 95 -6.05 1.08 16.80
CA ARG A 95 -7.21 0.26 17.20
C ARG A 95 -8.16 0.97 18.15
N ILE A 96 -7.73 2.04 18.81
CA ILE A 96 -8.58 2.83 19.70
C ILE A 96 -9.15 4.04 18.96
N LEU A 97 -8.30 4.79 18.26
CA LEU A 97 -8.68 6.07 17.66
C LEU A 97 -9.38 5.92 16.31
N GLN A 98 -9.01 4.91 15.54
CA GLN A 98 -9.57 4.65 14.21
C GLN A 98 -9.77 3.14 14.00
N PRO A 99 -10.61 2.51 14.85
CA PRO A 99 -10.84 1.08 14.78
C PRO A 99 -11.47 0.72 13.44
N TRP A 100 -10.90 -0.29 12.77
CA TRP A 100 -11.47 -0.90 11.55
C TRP A 100 -11.42 -0.03 10.28
N ASP A 101 -10.83 1.15 10.35
CA ASP A 101 -10.51 1.95 9.17
C ASP A 101 -9.15 1.50 8.61
N VAL A 102 -9.11 1.21 7.32
CA VAL A 102 -7.92 0.78 6.61
C VAL A 102 -7.61 1.79 5.53
N THR A 103 -6.37 2.24 5.50
CA THR A 103 -5.83 3.06 4.42
C THR A 103 -4.78 2.23 3.68
N ILE A 104 -4.89 2.18 2.36
CA ILE A 104 -3.85 1.66 1.47
C ILE A 104 -3.54 2.73 0.44
N GLY A 105 -2.29 2.86 0.03
CA GLY A 105 -1.87 3.95 -0.84
C GLY A 105 -0.75 3.54 -1.75
N THR A 106 -0.78 4.00 -2.99
CA THR A 106 0.37 3.82 -3.87
C THR A 106 1.38 4.90 -3.57
N HIS A 107 2.60 4.53 -3.21
CA HIS A 107 3.72 5.46 -3.27
C HIS A 107 4.10 5.76 -4.73
N TRP A 108 3.80 4.85 -5.66
CA TRP A 108 3.61 5.13 -7.08
C TRP A 108 2.93 3.99 -7.84
N LEU A 109 2.19 4.36 -8.88
CA LEU A 109 1.82 3.56 -10.03
C LEU A 109 2.73 4.01 -11.19
N ARG A 110 3.67 3.19 -11.64
CA ARG A 110 4.68 3.57 -12.64
C ARG A 110 4.39 2.97 -14.00
N ASN A 111 4.39 3.82 -15.03
CA ASN A 111 4.36 3.35 -16.41
C ASN A 111 5.74 2.79 -16.79
N VAL A 112 5.88 1.48 -16.88
CA VAL A 112 7.09 0.79 -17.37
C VAL A 112 7.03 0.46 -18.85
N GLY A 113 5.91 0.75 -19.51
CA GLY A 113 5.75 0.55 -20.95
C GLY A 113 6.57 1.56 -21.75
N VAL A 114 6.77 1.28 -23.04
CA VAL A 114 7.48 2.18 -23.97
C VAL A 114 6.60 3.30 -24.53
N ALA A 115 5.29 3.29 -24.25
CA ALA A 115 4.33 4.27 -24.74
C ALA A 115 3.64 5.02 -23.59
N PRO A 116 3.27 6.31 -23.76
CA PRO A 116 2.41 7.01 -22.82
C PRO A 116 1.05 6.31 -22.66
N ARG A 117 0.46 6.38 -21.46
CA ARG A 117 -0.80 5.70 -21.13
C ARG A 117 -1.72 6.60 -20.33
N LYS A 118 -3.02 6.63 -20.66
CA LYS A 118 -4.07 7.05 -19.72
C LYS A 118 -4.55 5.82 -18.97
N ILE A 119 -4.53 5.85 -17.64
CA ILE A 119 -4.94 4.69 -16.84
C ILE A 119 -6.29 4.94 -16.19
N GLY A 120 -7.10 3.90 -16.11
CA GLY A 120 -8.23 3.78 -15.21
C GLY A 120 -7.89 2.81 -14.07
N LEU A 121 -8.54 2.99 -12.93
CA LEU A 121 -8.35 2.17 -11.75
C LEU A 121 -9.69 1.58 -11.30
N GLU A 122 -9.72 0.27 -11.07
CA GLU A 122 -10.81 -0.39 -10.34
C GLU A 122 -10.24 -1.02 -9.08
N LEU A 123 -10.80 -0.69 -7.92
CA LEU A 123 -10.46 -1.33 -6.67
C LEU A 123 -11.65 -2.15 -6.18
N ASP A 124 -11.51 -3.48 -6.18
CA ASP A 124 -12.47 -4.38 -5.56
C ASP A 124 -12.02 -4.71 -4.14
N MET A 125 -12.80 -4.26 -3.16
CA MET A 125 -12.64 -4.60 -1.74
C MET A 125 -13.84 -5.39 -1.22
N CYS A 126 -14.28 -6.39 -1.98
CA CYS A 126 -15.36 -7.29 -1.61
C CYS A 126 -16.68 -6.54 -1.32
N GLY A 127 -16.96 -5.49 -2.09
CA GLY A 127 -18.13 -4.62 -1.93
C GLY A 127 -18.09 -3.64 -0.76
N MET A 128 -16.95 -3.48 -0.07
CA MET A 128 -16.81 -2.41 0.94
C MET A 128 -16.81 -1.04 0.25
N PRO A 129 -17.48 -0.02 0.81
CA PRO A 129 -17.39 1.35 0.30
C PRO A 129 -15.94 1.83 0.36
N VAL A 130 -15.44 2.31 -0.78
CA VAL A 130 -14.09 2.85 -0.94
C VAL A 130 -14.17 4.35 -1.15
N ALA A 131 -13.48 5.11 -0.31
CA ALA A 131 -13.19 6.51 -0.56
C ALA A 131 -11.84 6.62 -1.27
N TRP A 132 -11.83 7.37 -2.38
CA TRP A 132 -10.66 7.61 -3.21
C TRP A 132 -10.06 8.98 -2.86
N ASP A 133 -8.75 9.03 -2.61
CA ASP A 133 -8.05 10.27 -2.32
C ASP A 133 -6.76 10.35 -3.16
N THR A 134 -6.48 11.54 -3.69
CA THR A 134 -5.29 11.76 -4.50
C THR A 134 -4.93 13.23 -4.58
N PHE A 135 -3.62 13.49 -4.67
CA PHE A 135 -3.07 14.80 -5.02
C PHE A 135 -2.91 15.00 -6.54
N GLU A 136 -3.24 13.99 -7.35
CA GLU A 136 -3.19 14.07 -8.81
C GLU A 136 -4.31 15.00 -9.31
N ARG A 137 -3.93 16.21 -9.72
CA ARG A 137 -4.87 17.21 -10.26
C ARG A 137 -5.61 16.70 -11.50
N GLU A 138 -4.97 15.83 -12.27
CA GLU A 138 -5.49 15.28 -13.53
C GLU A 138 -6.27 13.97 -13.33
N TRP A 139 -7.10 13.90 -12.29
CA TRP A 139 -7.95 12.75 -11.96
C TRP A 139 -9.44 13.02 -12.23
N ASP A 140 -10.07 12.16 -13.02
CA ASP A 140 -11.52 12.13 -13.19
C ASP A 140 -12.14 11.24 -12.10
N LYS A 141 -12.77 11.88 -11.11
CA LYS A 141 -13.41 11.20 -9.99
C LYS A 141 -14.61 10.34 -10.38
N ASN A 142 -15.30 10.66 -11.47
CA ASN A 142 -16.49 9.91 -11.87
C ASN A 142 -16.10 8.64 -12.64
N ARG A 143 -15.04 8.73 -13.44
CA ARG A 143 -14.54 7.62 -14.26
C ARG A 143 -13.47 6.78 -13.58
N HIS A 144 -12.98 7.23 -12.42
CA HIS A 144 -11.79 6.70 -11.77
C HIS A 144 -10.62 6.54 -12.76
N ALA A 145 -10.31 7.60 -13.50
CA ALA A 145 -9.28 7.57 -14.53
C ALA A 145 -8.43 8.84 -14.58
N SER A 146 -7.17 8.67 -15.00
CA SER A 146 -6.29 9.79 -15.33
C SER A 146 -6.79 10.50 -16.60
N THR A 147 -6.91 11.82 -16.52
CA THR A 147 -7.25 12.68 -17.67
C THR A 147 -6.02 12.99 -18.54
N ARG A 148 -4.82 12.93 -17.96
CA ARG A 148 -3.54 13.04 -18.68
C ARG A 148 -2.97 11.68 -19.05
N GLU A 149 -2.07 11.69 -20.02
CA GLU A 149 -1.17 10.56 -20.25
C GLU A 149 -0.06 10.55 -19.19
N ILE A 150 0.36 9.34 -18.81
CA ILE A 150 1.50 9.07 -17.95
C ILE A 150 2.62 8.61 -18.88
N PRO A 151 3.66 9.44 -19.11
CA PRO A 151 4.77 9.06 -19.97
C PRO A 151 5.53 7.84 -19.44
N PRO A 152 6.29 7.14 -20.29
CA PRO A 152 7.21 6.08 -19.87
C PRO A 152 8.12 6.53 -18.71
N GLY A 153 8.26 5.68 -17.69
CA GLY A 153 9.03 5.91 -16.47
C GLY A 153 8.39 6.86 -15.44
N LYS A 154 7.31 7.56 -15.79
CA LYS A 154 6.58 8.47 -14.89
C LYS A 154 5.55 7.74 -14.05
N THR A 155 5.10 8.42 -13.00
CA THR A 155 4.26 7.85 -11.95
C THR A 155 2.91 8.56 -11.85
N PHE A 156 2.01 7.90 -11.15
CA PHE A 156 0.71 8.38 -10.72
C PHE A 156 0.44 7.87 -9.30
N ASN A 157 -0.25 8.65 -8.47
CA ASN A 157 -0.50 8.27 -7.08
C ASN A 157 -2.00 8.22 -6.75
N MET A 158 -2.39 7.26 -5.92
CA MET A 158 -3.75 7.09 -5.42
C MET A 158 -3.72 6.47 -4.03
N ASP A 159 -4.53 7.03 -3.14
CA ASP A 159 -4.81 6.51 -1.82
C ASP A 159 -6.28 6.08 -1.73
N TRP A 160 -6.53 5.05 -0.94
CA TRP A 160 -7.85 4.50 -0.70
C TRP A 160 -8.09 4.28 0.77
N HIS A 161 -9.29 4.65 1.20
CA HIS A 161 -9.78 4.46 2.54
C HIS A 161 -11.04 3.62 2.52
N PHE A 162 -11.12 2.61 3.37
CA PHE A 162 -12.33 1.83 3.54
C PHE A 162 -12.46 1.36 4.98
N ARG A 163 -13.72 1.21 5.41
CA ARG A 163 -14.06 0.76 6.76
C ARG A 163 -14.56 -0.67 6.73
N ILE A 164 -14.00 -1.52 7.59
CA ILE A 164 -14.42 -2.92 7.68
C ILE A 164 -15.79 -2.99 8.37
N PRO A 165 -16.80 -3.58 7.71
CA PRO A 165 -18.14 -3.66 8.26
C PRO A 165 -18.20 -4.70 9.39
N VAL A 166 -19.14 -4.51 10.33
CA VAL A 166 -19.16 -5.21 11.63
C VAL A 166 -19.13 -6.73 11.46
N GLU A 167 -19.90 -7.25 10.52
CA GLU A 167 -20.07 -8.68 10.21
C GLU A 167 -18.81 -9.36 9.64
N ARG A 168 -17.78 -8.56 9.27
CA ARG A 168 -16.50 -9.09 8.76
C ARG A 168 -15.34 -8.94 9.75
N ARG A 169 -15.49 -8.16 10.82
CA ARG A 169 -14.41 -7.87 11.79
C ARG A 169 -13.90 -9.11 12.52
N ASN A 170 -14.76 -10.10 12.71
CA ASN A 170 -14.46 -11.36 13.38
C ASN A 170 -14.11 -12.50 12.41
N ARG A 171 -13.61 -12.18 11.20
CA ARG A 171 -13.14 -13.17 10.24
C ARG A 171 -11.61 -13.10 10.16
N ASN A 172 -10.95 -14.26 10.09
CA ASN A 172 -9.51 -14.29 9.84
C ASN A 172 -9.18 -13.69 8.45
N GLN A 173 -9.91 -14.09 7.41
CA GLN A 173 -9.88 -13.44 6.11
C GLN A 173 -11.06 -12.47 6.00
N VAL A 174 -10.78 -11.17 6.02
CA VAL A 174 -11.79 -10.11 5.97
C VAL A 174 -12.24 -9.86 4.53
N CYS A 175 -11.28 -9.81 3.60
CA CYS A 175 -11.51 -9.62 2.17
C CYS A 175 -10.33 -10.16 1.37
N GLN A 176 -10.62 -10.70 0.19
CA GLN A 176 -9.67 -11.01 -0.87
C GLN A 176 -10.18 -10.36 -2.14
N GLY A 177 -9.59 -9.24 -2.50
CA GLY A 177 -9.96 -8.42 -3.65
C GLY A 177 -8.74 -8.10 -4.51
N GLY A 178 -8.73 -6.92 -5.12
CA GLY A 178 -7.59 -6.51 -5.93
C GLY A 178 -7.75 -5.15 -6.60
N LEU A 179 -6.61 -4.62 -7.03
CA LEU A 179 -6.50 -3.42 -7.84
C LEU A 179 -6.30 -3.81 -9.30
N LYS A 180 -7.19 -3.37 -10.19
CA LYS A 180 -6.99 -3.40 -11.63
C LYS A 180 -6.52 -2.03 -12.10
N ILE A 181 -5.48 -2.04 -12.93
CA ILE A 181 -5.02 -0.89 -13.70
C ILE A 181 -5.30 -1.23 -15.16
N PHE A 182 -6.09 -0.40 -15.83
CA PHE A 182 -6.48 -0.60 -17.22
C PHE A 182 -6.19 0.64 -18.06
N ASP A 183 -6.12 0.48 -19.37
CA ASP A 183 -5.97 1.59 -20.31
C ASP A 183 -7.34 2.29 -20.47
N ALA A 184 -7.44 3.55 -20.05
CA ALA A 184 -8.72 4.26 -19.97
C ALA A 184 -9.36 4.57 -21.35
N GLY A 185 -8.62 4.40 -22.44
CA GLY A 185 -9.13 4.59 -23.80
C GLY A 185 -9.65 3.30 -24.43
N THR A 186 -9.19 2.14 -23.95
CA THR A 186 -9.45 0.83 -24.58
C THR A 186 -10.01 -0.22 -23.64
N ASP A 187 -10.14 0.09 -22.35
CA ASP A 187 -10.54 -0.81 -21.26
C ASP A 187 -9.67 -2.07 -21.13
N ARG A 188 -8.50 -2.06 -21.77
CA ARG A 188 -7.56 -3.19 -21.74
C ARG A 188 -6.85 -3.25 -20.40
N LEU A 189 -6.92 -4.39 -19.73
CA LEU A 189 -6.18 -4.63 -18.48
C LEU A 189 -4.66 -4.50 -18.72
N LEU A 190 -4.01 -3.64 -17.94
CA LEU A 190 -2.57 -3.44 -17.96
C LEU A 190 -1.88 -4.20 -16.83
N THR A 191 -2.45 -4.16 -15.62
CA THR A 191 -1.93 -4.83 -14.43
C THR A 191 -3.08 -5.21 -13.51
N PHE A 192 -2.99 -6.38 -12.86
CA PHE A 192 -3.83 -6.74 -11.72
C PHE A 192 -2.94 -7.03 -10.52
N LEU A 193 -3.28 -6.45 -9.37
CA LEU A 193 -2.59 -6.66 -8.11
C LEU A 193 -3.58 -7.18 -7.05
N PRO A 194 -3.46 -8.46 -6.64
CA PRO A 194 -4.23 -9.01 -5.52
C PRO A 194 -4.03 -8.23 -4.22
N ILE A 195 -5.13 -8.04 -3.48
CA ILE A 195 -5.13 -7.38 -2.17
C ILE A 195 -5.90 -8.24 -1.18
N THR A 196 -5.24 -8.62 -0.08
CA THR A 196 -5.85 -9.42 0.98
C THR A 196 -5.85 -8.66 2.30
N LEU A 197 -7.02 -8.60 2.93
CA LEU A 197 -7.19 -8.12 4.30
C LEU A 197 -7.36 -9.31 5.25
N LEU A 198 -6.50 -9.37 6.25
CA LEU A 198 -6.49 -10.38 7.30
C LEU A 198 -6.75 -9.75 8.66
N ASN A 199 -7.27 -10.55 9.59
CA ASN A 199 -7.31 -10.27 11.01
C ASN A 199 -6.72 -11.45 11.78
N SER A 200 -5.39 -11.47 11.93
CA SER A 200 -4.68 -12.58 12.59
C SER A 200 -5.00 -12.77 14.08
N ARG A 201 -5.74 -11.85 14.71
CA ARG A 201 -6.19 -12.00 16.11
C ARG A 201 -7.42 -12.88 16.25
N VAL A 202 -8.18 -13.06 15.18
CA VAL A 202 -9.28 -13.99 15.15
C VAL A 202 -8.68 -15.37 14.94
N GLN A 203 -8.76 -16.23 15.95
CA GLN A 203 -8.39 -17.62 15.77
C GLN A 203 -9.22 -18.20 14.62
N PRO A 204 -8.63 -19.00 13.71
CA PRO A 204 -9.42 -19.75 12.75
C PRO A 204 -10.48 -20.50 13.55
N SER A 205 -11.76 -20.30 13.23
CA SER A 205 -12.79 -21.18 13.76
C SER A 205 -12.37 -22.59 13.38
N THR A 206 -12.09 -23.43 14.36
CA THR A 206 -11.89 -24.87 14.19
C THR A 206 -13.24 -25.47 13.77
N SER A 207 -13.67 -25.15 12.55
CA SER A 207 -14.88 -25.68 11.95
C SER A 207 -14.58 -27.12 11.52
N GLY A 208 -14.94 -28.06 12.39
CA GLY A 208 -15.31 -29.42 12.02
C GLY A 208 -14.18 -30.33 11.53
N ALA A 209 -13.38 -30.84 12.46
CA ALA A 209 -13.02 -32.26 12.35
C ALA A 209 -14.32 -33.04 12.57
N VAL A 210 -15.05 -33.30 11.49
CA VAL A 210 -16.10 -34.31 11.47
C VAL A 210 -15.37 -35.65 11.39
N ASN A 211 -15.40 -36.41 12.48
CA ASN A 211 -15.06 -37.82 12.50
C ASN A 211 -16.08 -38.62 11.69
#